data_AF-A0A5C1WJR4-F1
#
_entry.id   AF-A0A5C1WJR4-F1
#
_cell.length_a   1.000
_cell.length_b   1.000
_cell.length_c   1.000
_cell.angle_alpha   90.00
_cell.angle_beta   90.00
_cell.angle_gamma   90.00
#
_symmetry.space_group_name_H-M   'P 1'
#
loop_
_entity.id
_entity.type
_entity.pdbx_description
1 polymer ?
#
loop_
_entity_poly.entity_id
_entity_poly.type
_entity_poly.pdbx_seq_one_letter_code
_entity_poly.pdbx_strand_id
1 'polypeptide(L)'
;MDKLTGAQVSDLAKTLSTTVNLDDLSNFVYVATGDQLEVYWTDVRQPLVSVLRELVIRLEQEGQTGNFLKTVYVNRPLRDDVRQLIARLAPEAAAEILSNPYDLVMLDKDNRGTQPSDATLGPGLQRNIKPHLRMLDPALWIAGMTQTLRRVCRIEIAGSPAGTGFLVGPQAVLTNWHVVEAAAGQNDLPTVCCRFDYARKADGGFNEGEAVALSGTALLHHRPYAPAEMTEAPDEPPPVATELDFALLQLAETAGTERGWFALPERDGALSQGSPLIIVQHPHGGPVKLAIDTEAILPTPAPPGRPRLRYATNTDAGSSGSPCLNLEWQLLALHHFGDPAWGEPKFNQGVPAGLIRADIEAAGFGAAIPAA
;
A
#
# COMPACT_ATOMS: atom_id res chain seq x y z
N MET A 1 -30.51 -4.67 14.48
CA MET A 1 -30.65 -4.50 13.04
C MET A 1 -31.99 -5.05 12.58
N ASP A 2 -32.82 -4.23 11.94
CA ASP A 2 -34.00 -4.72 11.20
C ASP A 2 -33.52 -5.43 9.93
N LYS A 3 -34.24 -6.49 9.51
CA LYS A 3 -33.81 -7.27 8.36
C LYS A 3 -33.80 -6.46 7.07
N LEU A 4 -32.71 -6.53 6.31
CA LEU A 4 -32.63 -5.88 5.00
C LEU A 4 -33.70 -6.43 4.04
N THR A 5 -34.42 -5.54 3.37
CA THR A 5 -35.35 -5.89 2.28
C THR A 5 -34.59 -6.34 1.04
N GLY A 6 -35.25 -7.14 0.17
CA GLY A 6 -34.61 -7.60 -1.08
C GLY A 6 -34.11 -6.48 -2.00
N ALA A 7 -34.75 -5.30 -1.96
CA ALA A 7 -34.29 -4.11 -2.67
C ALA A 7 -32.99 -3.55 -2.06
N GLN A 8 -32.92 -3.45 -0.72
CA GLN A 8 -31.72 -3.00 -0.01
C GLN A 8 -30.53 -3.94 -0.21
N VAL A 9 -30.76 -5.26 -0.17
CA VAL A 9 -29.71 -6.26 -0.47
C VAL A 9 -29.17 -6.09 -1.89
N SER A 10 -30.04 -5.84 -2.87
CA SER A 10 -29.63 -5.68 -4.27
C SER A 10 -28.81 -4.40 -4.49
N ASP A 11 -29.23 -3.29 -3.87
CA ASP A 11 -28.52 -2.00 -3.94
C ASP A 11 -27.15 -2.06 -3.24
N LEU A 12 -27.12 -2.73 -2.08
CA LEU A 12 -25.89 -2.99 -1.34
C LEU A 12 -24.92 -3.86 -2.13
N ALA A 13 -25.36 -5.00 -2.66
CA ALA A 13 -24.50 -5.89 -3.44
C ALA A 13 -23.92 -5.20 -4.68
N LYS A 14 -24.73 -4.39 -5.38
CA LYS A 14 -24.27 -3.60 -6.52
C LYS A 14 -23.21 -2.58 -6.11
N THR A 15 -23.44 -1.83 -5.04
CA THR A 15 -22.50 -0.81 -4.56
C THR A 15 -21.20 -1.43 -4.07
N LEU A 16 -21.28 -2.51 -3.28
CA LEU A 16 -20.10 -3.24 -2.79
C LEU A 16 -19.26 -3.83 -3.92
N SER A 17 -19.88 -4.29 -5.01
CA SER A 17 -19.13 -4.85 -6.15
C SER A 17 -18.19 -3.86 -6.83
N THR A 18 -18.34 -2.56 -6.57
CA THR A 18 -17.46 -1.52 -7.09
C THR A 18 -16.25 -1.23 -6.20
N THR A 19 -16.14 -1.88 -5.04
CA THR A 19 -15.11 -1.57 -4.03
C THR A 19 -14.43 -2.80 -3.42
N VAL A 20 -14.96 -4.00 -3.68
CA VAL A 20 -14.40 -5.26 -3.17
C VAL A 20 -14.12 -6.21 -4.33
N ASN A 21 -13.08 -7.02 -4.21
CA ASN A 21 -12.87 -8.21 -5.02
C ASN A 21 -13.11 -9.49 -4.18
N LEU A 22 -12.84 -10.67 -4.74
CA LEU A 22 -13.03 -11.94 -4.03
C LEU A 22 -12.08 -12.12 -2.83
N ASP A 23 -10.87 -11.58 -2.90
CA ASP A 23 -9.92 -11.64 -1.78
C ASP A 23 -10.38 -10.73 -0.64
N ASP A 24 -10.86 -9.53 -0.96
CA ASP A 24 -11.49 -8.63 0.00
C ASP A 24 -12.69 -9.29 0.67
N LEU A 25 -13.55 -9.96 -0.11
CA LEU A 25 -14.71 -10.68 0.42
C LEU A 25 -14.30 -11.80 1.36
N SER A 26 -13.29 -12.58 0.97
CA SER A 26 -12.76 -13.65 1.80
C SER A 26 -12.26 -13.12 3.14
N ASN A 27 -11.50 -12.02 3.11
CA ASN A 27 -11.03 -11.35 4.31
C ASN A 27 -12.17 -10.77 5.15
N PHE A 28 -13.15 -10.11 4.52
CA PHE A 28 -14.24 -9.46 5.24
C PHE A 28 -15.20 -10.45 5.88
N VAL A 29 -15.48 -11.56 5.21
CA VAL A 29 -16.27 -12.66 5.77
C VAL A 29 -15.53 -13.29 6.93
N TYR A 30 -14.24 -13.59 6.78
CA TYR A 30 -13.42 -14.13 7.86
C TYR A 30 -13.38 -13.20 9.08
N VAL A 31 -13.17 -11.90 8.89
CA VAL A 31 -13.18 -10.93 10.01
C VAL A 31 -14.57 -10.80 10.64
N ALA A 32 -15.64 -10.87 9.85
CA ALA A 32 -17.00 -10.70 10.34
C ALA A 32 -17.56 -11.92 11.05
N THR A 33 -17.14 -13.12 10.64
CA THR A 33 -17.79 -14.40 11.04
C THR A 33 -16.83 -15.39 11.67
N GLY A 34 -15.52 -15.28 11.42
CA GLY A 34 -14.51 -16.29 11.74
C GLY A 34 -14.39 -17.40 10.69
N ASP A 35 -15.27 -17.42 9.69
CA ASP A 35 -15.36 -18.49 8.70
C ASP A 35 -14.71 -18.12 7.36
N GLN A 36 -14.28 -19.14 6.63
CA GLN A 36 -13.81 -18.98 5.25
C GLN A 36 -15.01 -18.66 4.33
N LEU A 37 -14.81 -17.86 3.28
CA LEU A 37 -15.89 -17.51 2.34
C LEU A 37 -16.56 -18.74 1.72
N GLU A 38 -15.80 -19.83 1.56
CA GLU A 38 -16.23 -21.12 1.06
C GLU A 38 -17.34 -21.77 1.90
N VAL A 39 -17.46 -21.41 3.19
CA VAL A 39 -18.58 -21.83 4.04
C VAL A 39 -19.89 -21.26 3.52
N TYR A 40 -19.84 -20.01 3.03
CA TYR A 40 -20.99 -19.30 2.52
C TYR A 40 -21.19 -19.46 1.02
N TRP A 41 -20.13 -19.74 0.26
CA TRP A 41 -20.18 -19.73 -1.19
C TRP A 41 -19.06 -20.54 -1.86
N THR A 42 -19.41 -21.46 -2.76
CA THR A 42 -18.45 -22.42 -3.35
C THR A 42 -18.31 -22.37 -4.88
N ASP A 43 -18.97 -21.45 -5.60
CA ASP A 43 -19.01 -21.47 -7.09
C ASP A 43 -18.40 -20.21 -7.74
N VAL A 44 -17.09 -20.28 -7.99
CA VAL A 44 -16.22 -19.18 -8.48
C VAL A 44 -16.54 -18.62 -9.87
N ARG A 45 -17.58 -19.13 -10.54
CA ARG A 45 -17.93 -18.76 -11.93
C ARG A 45 -19.04 -17.71 -12.05
N GLN A 46 -19.56 -17.20 -10.93
CA GLN A 46 -20.67 -16.24 -10.96
C GLN A 46 -20.21 -14.78 -10.93
N PRO A 47 -21.00 -13.84 -11.51
CA PRO A 47 -20.73 -12.41 -11.38
C PRO A 47 -20.67 -11.97 -9.91
N LEU A 48 -19.70 -11.13 -9.57
CA LEU A 48 -19.45 -10.67 -8.18
C LEU A 48 -20.69 -10.08 -7.49
N VAL A 49 -21.54 -9.36 -8.23
CA VAL A 49 -22.81 -8.82 -7.71
C VAL A 49 -23.74 -9.94 -7.23
N SER A 50 -23.82 -11.06 -7.95
CA SER A 50 -24.61 -12.21 -7.55
C SER A 50 -24.03 -12.88 -6.31
N VAL A 51 -22.70 -12.98 -6.24
CA VAL A 51 -21.96 -13.51 -5.07
C VAL A 51 -22.28 -12.68 -3.83
N LEU A 52 -22.12 -11.36 -3.93
CA LEU A 52 -22.40 -10.41 -2.84
C LEU A 52 -23.87 -10.47 -2.39
N ARG A 53 -24.80 -10.59 -3.33
CA ARG A 53 -26.22 -10.69 -3.01
C ARG A 53 -26.52 -11.94 -2.20
N GLU A 54 -26.02 -13.10 -2.63
CA GLU A 54 -26.22 -14.37 -1.93
C GLU A 54 -25.52 -14.37 -0.56
N LEU A 55 -24.29 -13.84 -0.50
CA LEU A 55 -23.53 -13.70 0.73
C LEU A 55 -24.30 -12.86 1.76
N VAL A 56 -24.79 -11.68 1.38
CA VAL A 56 -25.55 -10.80 2.29
C VAL A 56 -26.82 -11.50 2.77
N ILE A 57 -27.53 -12.24 1.92
CA ILE A 57 -28.72 -13.00 2.33
C ILE A 57 -28.37 -14.04 3.41
N ARG A 58 -27.24 -14.75 3.26
CA ARG A 58 -26.81 -15.76 4.25
C ARG A 58 -26.35 -15.13 5.55
N LEU A 59 -25.53 -14.08 5.47
CA LEU A 59 -25.11 -13.31 6.66
C LEU A 59 -26.33 -12.72 7.40
N GLU A 60 -27.39 -12.36 6.70
CA GLU A 60 -28.63 -11.88 7.31
C GLU A 60 -29.39 -12.97 8.05
N GLN A 61 -29.34 -14.21 7.55
CA GLN A 61 -29.94 -15.36 8.23
C GLN A 61 -29.20 -15.71 9.52
N GLU A 62 -27.89 -15.47 9.55
CA GLU A 62 -27.02 -15.73 10.70
C GLU A 62 -26.83 -14.51 11.63
N GLY A 63 -27.39 -13.35 11.27
CA GLY A 63 -27.27 -12.12 12.05
C GLY A 63 -25.89 -11.45 11.97
N GLN A 64 -25.07 -11.82 10.97
CA GLN A 64 -23.70 -11.35 10.79
C GLN A 64 -23.57 -10.17 9.81
N THR A 65 -24.65 -9.76 9.14
CA THR A 65 -24.63 -8.64 8.19
C THR A 65 -24.09 -7.35 8.80
N GLY A 66 -24.43 -7.06 10.06
CA GLY A 66 -23.93 -5.87 10.76
C GLY A 66 -22.41 -5.88 10.92
N ASN A 67 -21.83 -7.01 11.34
CA ASN A 67 -20.39 -7.19 11.49
C ASN A 67 -19.67 -7.10 10.15
N PHE A 68 -20.23 -7.74 9.12
CA PHE A 68 -19.69 -7.66 7.76
C PHE A 68 -19.68 -6.22 7.22
N LEU A 69 -20.79 -5.50 7.33
CA LEU A 69 -20.87 -4.11 6.88
C LEU A 69 -19.99 -3.17 7.69
N LYS A 70 -19.80 -3.44 8.99
CA LYS A 70 -18.83 -2.73 9.82
C LYS A 70 -17.41 -2.94 9.30
N THR A 71 -17.02 -4.18 9.01
CA THR A 71 -15.71 -4.51 8.43
C THR A 71 -15.48 -3.80 7.11
N VAL A 72 -16.47 -3.83 6.22
CA VAL A 72 -16.41 -3.10 4.94
C VAL A 72 -16.26 -1.59 5.16
N TYR A 73 -17.05 -1.01 6.07
CA TYR A 73 -17.03 0.42 6.36
C TYR A 73 -15.66 0.89 6.86
N VAL A 74 -15.03 0.13 7.75
CA VAL A 74 -13.68 0.44 8.28
C VAL A 74 -12.61 0.32 7.21
N ASN A 75 -12.67 -0.75 6.41
CA ASN A 75 -11.63 -1.05 5.42
C ASN A 75 -11.76 -0.24 4.12
N ARG A 76 -12.79 0.61 3.99
CA ARG A 76 -13.00 1.49 2.83
C ARG A 76 -13.20 2.94 3.26
N PRO A 77 -12.21 3.55 3.95
CA PRO A 77 -12.36 4.88 4.55
C PRO A 77 -12.57 6.00 3.51
N LEU A 78 -12.09 5.81 2.28
CA LEU A 78 -12.15 6.81 1.19
C LEU A 78 -13.34 6.61 0.23
N ARG A 79 -14.25 5.67 0.51
CA ARG A 79 -15.42 5.38 -0.34
C ARG A 79 -16.70 5.94 0.27
N ASP A 80 -16.91 7.23 0.07
CA ASP A 80 -18.05 7.95 0.65
C ASP A 80 -19.41 7.39 0.22
N ASP A 81 -19.53 6.92 -1.02
CA ASP A 81 -20.73 6.27 -1.54
C ASP A 81 -21.09 5.00 -0.77
N VAL A 82 -20.09 4.14 -0.52
CA VAL A 82 -20.21 2.90 0.25
C VAL A 82 -20.51 3.22 1.71
N ARG A 83 -19.79 4.18 2.30
CA ARG A 83 -19.97 4.57 3.70
C ARG A 83 -21.33 5.20 3.96
N GLN A 84 -21.82 6.06 3.07
CA GLN A 84 -23.15 6.65 3.17
C GLN A 84 -24.25 5.60 3.02
N LEU A 85 -24.07 4.62 2.12
CA LEU A 85 -25.01 3.52 1.97
C LEU A 85 -25.06 2.66 3.23
N ILE A 86 -23.90 2.28 3.77
CA ILE A 86 -23.82 1.49 5.00
C ILE A 86 -24.37 2.29 6.19
N ALA A 87 -24.07 3.57 6.33
CA ALA A 87 -24.62 4.39 7.41
C ALA A 87 -26.16 4.52 7.33
N ARG A 88 -26.73 4.43 6.13
CA ARG A 88 -28.20 4.46 5.91
C ARG A 88 -28.86 3.11 6.20
N LEU A 89 -28.22 2.02 5.78
CA LEU A 89 -28.77 0.65 5.90
C LEU A 89 -28.44 -0.01 7.25
N ALA A 90 -27.34 0.41 7.86
CA ALA A 90 -26.73 -0.16 9.05
C ALA A 90 -26.15 0.96 9.94
N PRO A 91 -26.98 1.88 10.45
CA PRO A 91 -26.53 3.00 11.26
C PRO A 91 -25.72 2.56 12.49
N GLU A 92 -26.00 1.39 13.07
CA GLU A 92 -25.22 0.78 14.15
C GLU A 92 -23.77 0.47 13.73
N ALA A 93 -23.56 -0.04 12.51
CA ALA A 93 -22.23 -0.35 11.98
C ALA A 93 -21.41 0.93 11.77
N ALA A 94 -22.07 2.05 11.44
CA ALA A 94 -21.42 3.35 11.30
C ALA A 94 -21.26 4.12 12.63
N ALA A 95 -22.19 3.97 13.57
CA ALA A 95 -22.24 4.74 14.83
C ALA A 95 -21.21 4.27 15.88
N GLU A 96 -20.89 2.96 15.94
CA GLU A 96 -19.83 2.45 16.82
C GLU A 96 -18.44 3.01 16.43
N ILE A 97 -18.24 3.34 15.15
CA ILE A 97 -16.95 3.85 14.63
C ILE A 97 -16.78 5.35 14.92
N LEU A 98 -17.88 6.11 14.91
CA LEU A 98 -17.89 7.56 15.18
C LEU A 98 -17.74 7.91 16.67
N SER A 99 -18.04 6.96 17.57
CA SER A 99 -17.96 7.16 19.02
C SER A 99 -16.64 6.69 19.64
N ASN A 100 -15.93 5.75 19.01
CA ASN A 100 -14.58 5.36 19.39
C ASN A 100 -13.86 4.69 18.20
N PRO A 101 -13.00 5.38 17.44
CA PRO A 101 -12.41 4.83 16.20
C PRO A 101 -11.35 3.73 16.42
N TYR A 102 -11.30 3.09 17.61
CA TYR A 102 -10.26 2.13 18.01
C TYR A 102 -10.77 0.77 18.55
N ASP A 103 -12.07 0.47 18.56
CA ASP A 103 -12.56 -0.86 18.98
C ASP A 103 -12.96 -1.74 17.79
N LEU A 104 -11.97 -2.38 17.15
CA LEU A 104 -12.16 -3.65 16.44
C LEU A 104 -10.86 -4.48 16.40
N VAL A 105 -10.51 -5.08 17.53
CA VAL A 105 -10.20 -6.53 17.64
C VAL A 105 -10.71 -7.01 19.01
N MET A 106 -12.00 -6.87 19.29
CA MET A 106 -12.67 -7.53 20.43
C MET A 106 -14.15 -7.72 20.10
N LEU A 107 -14.50 -8.73 19.30
CA LEU A 107 -15.87 -9.25 19.24
C LEU A 107 -15.86 -10.77 19.16
N ASP A 108 -15.76 -11.39 20.34
CA ASP A 108 -16.63 -12.51 20.66
C ASP A 108 -17.42 -12.10 21.92
N LYS A 109 -18.63 -11.58 21.73
CA LYS A 109 -19.49 -11.10 22.83
C LYS A 109 -20.26 -12.23 23.53
N ASP A 110 -20.14 -13.47 23.05
CA ASP A 110 -20.76 -14.64 23.71
C ASP A 110 -19.77 -15.50 24.51
N ASN A 111 -18.47 -15.23 24.42
CA ASN A 111 -17.49 -15.79 25.35
C ASN A 111 -17.15 -14.76 26.43
N ARG A 112 -17.97 -14.70 27.49
CA ARG A 112 -17.65 -13.99 28.73
C ARG A 112 -16.45 -14.64 29.43
N GLY A 113 -15.25 -14.43 28.89
CA GLY A 113 -14.12 -14.11 29.74
C GLY A 113 -14.45 -12.78 30.39
N THR A 114 -14.62 -12.78 31.71
CA THR A 114 -14.79 -11.57 32.52
C THR A 114 -13.83 -10.49 32.02
N GLN A 115 -14.38 -9.39 31.48
CA GLN A 115 -13.68 -8.11 31.50
C GLN A 115 -13.21 -7.92 32.94
N PRO A 116 -11.90 -7.84 33.22
CA PRO A 116 -11.45 -7.52 34.55
C PRO A 116 -12.07 -6.16 34.86
N SER A 117 -12.91 -6.10 35.89
CA SER A 117 -13.36 -4.82 36.39
C SER A 117 -12.12 -4.00 36.69
N ASP A 118 -12.13 -2.69 36.43
CA ASP A 118 -11.07 -1.75 36.83
C ASP A 118 -10.74 -1.82 38.34
N ALA A 119 -11.55 -2.55 39.12
CA ALA A 119 -11.33 -2.88 40.52
C ALA A 119 -10.43 -4.12 40.76
N THR A 120 -10.03 -4.88 39.73
CA THR A 120 -9.29 -6.17 39.86
C THR A 120 -7.94 -6.25 39.15
N LEU A 121 -7.61 -5.29 38.28
CA LEU A 121 -6.25 -5.13 37.76
C LEU A 121 -5.54 -4.02 38.54
N GLY A 122 -4.38 -4.35 39.13
CA GLY A 122 -3.59 -3.37 39.86
C GLY A 122 -3.36 -2.10 39.01
N PRO A 123 -3.69 -0.89 39.50
CA PRO A 123 -3.55 0.32 38.71
C PRO A 123 -2.09 0.50 38.27
N GLY A 124 -1.85 0.51 36.96
CA GLY A 124 -0.54 0.78 36.37
C GLY A 124 0.25 -0.40 35.80
N LEU A 125 -0.31 -1.62 35.70
CA LEU A 125 0.40 -2.78 35.13
C LEU A 125 0.56 -2.75 33.60
N GLN A 126 -0.38 -2.14 32.87
CA GLN A 126 -0.36 -2.05 31.41
C GLN A 126 -0.55 -0.58 30.99
N ARG A 127 0.32 -0.08 30.12
CA ARG A 127 0.28 1.30 29.62
C ARG A 127 0.68 1.35 28.16
N ASN A 128 0.01 2.21 27.39
CA ASN A 128 0.46 2.56 26.05
C ASN A 128 1.59 3.61 26.16
N ILE A 129 2.80 3.22 25.76
CA ILE A 129 4.01 4.07 25.85
C ILE A 129 4.20 4.91 24.59
N LYS A 130 3.76 4.43 23.42
CA LYS A 130 3.92 5.09 22.12
C LYS A 130 2.57 5.11 21.39
N PRO A 131 1.67 6.05 21.72
CA PRO A 131 0.30 6.05 21.17
C PRO A 131 0.22 6.20 19.64
N HIS A 132 1.28 6.73 19.02
CA HIS A 132 1.39 6.86 17.57
C HIS A 132 1.75 5.52 16.88
N LEU A 133 2.32 4.55 17.62
CA LEU A 133 2.53 3.18 17.12
C LEU A 133 1.30 2.35 17.43
N ARG A 134 0.53 2.09 16.37
CA ARG A 134 -0.70 1.32 16.47
C ARG A 134 -0.42 -0.16 16.64
N MET A 135 -1.32 -0.83 17.35
CA MET A 135 -1.38 -2.29 17.34
C MET A 135 -1.99 -2.73 16.02
N LEU A 136 -1.32 -3.66 15.33
CA LEU A 136 -1.70 -4.13 14.01
C LEU A 136 -2.49 -5.44 14.12
N ASP A 137 -3.49 -5.61 13.27
CA ASP A 137 -4.16 -6.90 13.09
C ASP A 137 -3.21 -7.85 12.32
N PRO A 138 -2.80 -8.99 12.90
CA PRO A 138 -1.83 -9.87 12.26
C PRO A 138 -2.31 -10.44 10.92
N ALA A 139 -3.59 -10.79 10.79
CA ALA A 139 -4.13 -11.37 9.57
C ALA A 139 -4.15 -10.35 8.43
N LEU A 140 -4.65 -9.14 8.71
CA LEU A 140 -4.65 -8.05 7.72
C LEU A 140 -3.22 -7.63 7.34
N TRP A 141 -2.31 -7.59 8.31
CA TRP A 141 -0.93 -7.21 8.06
C TRP A 141 -0.21 -8.23 7.17
N ILE A 142 -0.40 -9.53 7.41
CA ILE A 142 0.14 -10.61 6.57
C ILE A 142 -0.45 -10.59 5.16
N ALA A 143 -1.76 -10.34 5.03
CA ALA A 143 -2.41 -10.21 3.72
C ALA A 143 -1.84 -9.02 2.94
N GLY A 144 -1.71 -7.85 3.58
CA GLY A 144 -1.12 -6.66 2.98
C GLY A 144 0.36 -6.84 2.60
N MET A 145 1.12 -7.57 3.42
CA MET A 145 2.50 -7.96 3.10
C MET A 145 2.54 -8.79 1.82
N THR A 146 1.72 -9.83 1.75
CA THR A 146 1.68 -10.75 0.61
C THR A 146 1.32 -10.04 -0.68
N GLN A 147 0.34 -9.12 -0.64
CA GLN A 147 -0.01 -8.27 -1.79
C GLN A 147 1.14 -7.32 -2.17
N THR A 148 1.75 -6.67 -1.18
CA THR A 148 2.88 -5.76 -1.38
C THR A 148 4.05 -6.43 -2.10
N LEU A 149 4.43 -7.64 -1.69
CA LEU A 149 5.53 -8.37 -2.30
C LEU A 149 5.29 -8.68 -3.78
N ARG A 150 4.03 -8.90 -4.20
CA ARG A 150 3.66 -9.15 -5.60
C ARG A 150 3.68 -7.88 -6.47
N ARG A 151 3.60 -6.69 -5.85
CA ARG A 151 3.55 -5.39 -6.53
C ARG A 151 4.92 -4.78 -6.75
N VAL A 152 5.93 -5.21 -5.98
CA VAL A 152 7.32 -4.76 -6.08
C VAL A 152 8.09 -5.65 -7.05
N CYS A 153 8.95 -5.02 -7.84
CA CYS A 153 9.79 -5.69 -8.83
C CYS A 153 11.24 -5.22 -8.76
N ARG A 154 12.14 -6.06 -9.24
CA ARG A 154 13.52 -5.70 -9.55
C ARG A 154 13.57 -5.14 -10.97
N ILE A 155 14.15 -3.95 -11.13
CA ILE A 155 14.43 -3.38 -12.45
C ILE A 155 15.74 -3.99 -12.96
N GLU A 156 15.69 -4.52 -14.17
CA GLU A 156 16.83 -5.09 -14.88
C GLU A 156 17.08 -4.34 -16.18
N ILE A 157 18.35 -4.11 -16.52
CA ILE A 157 18.78 -3.49 -17.78
C ILE A 157 19.76 -4.46 -18.42
N ALA A 158 19.42 -4.94 -19.62
CA ALA A 158 20.20 -5.97 -20.32
C ALA A 158 20.51 -7.20 -19.43
N GLY A 159 19.55 -7.60 -18.59
CA GLY A 159 19.66 -8.73 -17.66
C GLY A 159 20.46 -8.48 -16.38
N SER A 160 21.01 -7.28 -16.19
CA SER A 160 21.70 -6.89 -14.96
C SER A 160 20.77 -6.12 -14.03
N PRO A 161 20.77 -6.36 -12.71
CA PRO A 161 19.94 -5.62 -11.77
C PRO A 161 20.39 -4.16 -11.70
N ALA A 162 19.45 -3.23 -11.80
CA ALA A 162 19.71 -1.79 -11.78
C ALA A 162 19.05 -1.09 -10.59
N GLY A 163 17.91 -1.59 -10.11
CA GLY A 163 17.19 -0.98 -9.00
C GLY A 163 15.92 -1.72 -8.63
N THR A 164 15.03 -1.04 -7.91
CA THR A 164 13.70 -1.51 -7.53
C THR A 164 12.64 -0.64 -8.21
N GLY A 165 11.47 -1.22 -8.47
CA GLY A 165 10.28 -0.49 -8.89
C GLY A 165 9.02 -1.15 -8.36
N PHE A 166 7.86 -0.53 -8.58
CA PHE A 166 6.59 -1.09 -8.13
C PHE A 166 5.42 -0.67 -9.00
N LEU A 167 4.38 -1.51 -9.03
CA LEU A 167 3.16 -1.26 -9.78
C LEU A 167 2.37 -0.10 -9.19
N VAL A 168 1.97 0.83 -10.05
CA VAL A 168 1.11 1.99 -9.76
C VAL A 168 -0.14 2.05 -10.64
N GLY A 169 -0.31 1.06 -11.51
CA GLY A 169 -1.50 0.82 -12.31
C GLY A 169 -1.43 -0.53 -13.03
N PRO A 170 -2.44 -0.90 -13.83
CA PRO A 170 -2.50 -2.20 -14.51
C PRO A 170 -1.28 -2.51 -15.39
N GLN A 171 -0.69 -1.49 -16.03
CA GLN A 171 0.50 -1.60 -16.87
C GLN A 171 1.60 -0.61 -16.47
N ALA A 172 1.48 0.04 -15.32
CA ALA A 172 2.35 1.16 -14.96
C ALA A 172 3.26 0.79 -13.79
N VAL A 173 4.56 0.98 -13.96
CA VAL A 173 5.57 0.79 -12.91
C VAL A 173 6.25 2.13 -12.63
N LEU A 174 6.44 2.43 -11.35
CA LEU A 174 7.21 3.58 -10.89
C LEU A 174 8.58 3.10 -10.40
N THR A 175 9.64 3.80 -10.79
CA THR A 175 11.02 3.65 -10.29
C THR A 175 11.70 5.02 -10.32
N ASN A 176 12.98 5.13 -9.94
CA ASN A 176 13.71 6.38 -10.09
C ASN A 176 14.14 6.65 -11.53
N TRP A 177 14.26 7.93 -11.88
CA TRP A 177 14.80 8.30 -13.18
C TRP A 177 16.26 7.87 -13.30
N HIS A 178 17.09 8.11 -12.28
CA HIS A 178 18.50 7.73 -12.33
C HIS A 178 18.75 6.22 -12.53
N VAL A 179 17.78 5.35 -12.19
CA VAL A 179 17.87 3.89 -12.41
C VAL A 179 17.85 3.59 -13.91
N VAL A 180 17.06 4.32 -14.70
CA VAL A 180 16.82 4.04 -16.13
C VAL A 180 17.38 5.12 -17.07
N GLU A 181 17.88 6.24 -16.54
CA GLU A 181 18.38 7.39 -17.29
C GLU A 181 19.41 6.99 -18.34
N ALA A 182 20.38 6.16 -17.97
CA ALA A 182 21.43 5.71 -18.87
C ALA A 182 20.86 4.87 -20.04
N ALA A 183 19.88 4.01 -19.77
CA ALA A 183 19.22 3.20 -20.80
C ALA A 183 18.35 4.07 -21.72
N ALA A 184 17.64 5.06 -21.15
CA ALA A 184 16.86 6.01 -21.92
C ALA A 184 17.75 6.87 -22.85
N GLY A 185 18.86 7.41 -22.34
CA GLY A 185 19.80 8.22 -23.14
C GLY A 185 20.49 7.45 -24.27
N GLN A 186 20.61 6.13 -24.15
CA GLN A 186 21.22 5.24 -25.16
C GLN A 186 20.18 4.60 -26.10
N ASN A 187 18.89 4.86 -25.93
CA ASN A 187 17.78 4.16 -26.61
C ASN A 187 17.73 2.64 -26.32
N ASP A 188 18.22 2.23 -25.16
CA ASP A 188 18.25 0.84 -24.69
C ASP A 188 17.06 0.49 -23.76
N LEU A 189 16.03 1.33 -23.69
CA LEU A 189 14.77 1.02 -22.98
C LEU A 189 14.15 -0.34 -23.34
N PRO A 190 14.24 -0.86 -24.59
CA PRO A 190 13.79 -2.22 -24.91
C PRO A 190 14.53 -3.33 -24.16
N THR A 191 15.71 -3.05 -23.60
CA THR A 191 16.48 -4.01 -22.78
C THR A 191 16.08 -3.99 -21.31
N VAL A 192 15.19 -3.06 -20.93
CA VAL A 192 14.70 -2.92 -19.55
C VAL A 192 13.54 -3.89 -19.33
N CYS A 193 13.55 -4.58 -18.19
CA CYS A 193 12.41 -5.37 -17.73
C CYS A 193 12.18 -5.25 -16.23
N CYS A 194 10.97 -5.58 -15.80
CA CYS A 194 10.54 -5.59 -14.42
C CYS A 194 10.36 -7.04 -13.97
N ARG A 195 11.23 -7.53 -13.07
CA ARG A 195 11.14 -8.89 -12.52
C ARG A 195 10.34 -8.91 -11.22
N PHE A 196 9.16 -9.51 -11.26
CA PHE A 196 8.29 -9.72 -10.12
C PHE A 196 8.58 -11.06 -9.43
N ASP A 197 8.19 -11.18 -8.15
CA ASP A 197 8.25 -12.42 -7.35
C ASP A 197 9.66 -13.02 -7.13
N TYR A 198 10.72 -12.27 -7.46
CA TYR A 198 12.09 -12.70 -7.19
C TYR A 198 12.35 -12.69 -5.68
N ALA A 199 12.29 -13.86 -5.05
CA ALA A 199 12.23 -14.01 -3.60
C ALA A 199 12.98 -15.26 -3.11
N ARG A 200 13.39 -15.25 -1.84
CA ARG A 200 13.95 -16.45 -1.21
C ARG A 200 12.82 -17.37 -0.76
N LYS A 201 12.93 -18.66 -1.07
CA LYS A 201 12.01 -19.70 -0.60
C LYS A 201 12.39 -20.16 0.81
N ALA A 202 11.41 -20.72 1.53
CA ALA A 202 11.62 -21.27 2.88
C ALA A 202 12.63 -22.44 2.89
N ASP A 203 12.74 -23.19 1.80
CA ASP A 203 13.72 -24.28 1.60
C ASP A 203 15.17 -23.77 1.38
N GLY A 204 15.36 -22.45 1.36
CA GLY A 204 16.65 -21.80 1.15
C GLY A 204 17.02 -21.55 -0.31
N GLY A 205 16.24 -22.07 -1.27
CA GLY A 205 16.37 -21.76 -2.68
C GLY A 205 15.75 -20.41 -3.07
N PHE A 206 15.66 -20.15 -4.37
CA PHE A 206 15.11 -18.91 -4.91
C PHE A 206 13.89 -19.21 -5.79
N ASN A 207 12.93 -18.29 -5.76
CA ASN A 207 11.98 -18.11 -6.85
C ASN A 207 12.62 -17.12 -7.81
N GLU A 208 12.89 -17.53 -9.05
CA GLU A 208 13.48 -16.67 -10.09
C GLU A 208 12.53 -15.57 -10.57
N GLY A 209 11.25 -15.68 -10.23
CA GLY A 209 10.25 -14.67 -10.55
C GLY A 209 9.92 -14.61 -12.05
N GLU A 210 9.13 -13.61 -12.39
CA GLU A 210 8.62 -13.38 -13.74
C GLU A 210 9.14 -12.04 -14.26
N ALA A 211 9.85 -12.06 -15.39
CA ALA A 211 10.33 -10.84 -16.05
C ALA A 211 9.31 -10.34 -17.06
N VAL A 212 8.81 -9.13 -16.85
CA VAL A 212 7.85 -8.46 -17.74
C VAL A 212 8.59 -7.34 -18.47
N ALA A 213 8.56 -7.37 -19.80
CA ALA A 213 9.21 -6.37 -20.64
C ALA A 213 8.43 -5.03 -20.65
N LEU A 214 9.12 -3.94 -21.01
CA LEU A 214 8.46 -2.66 -21.29
C LEU A 214 7.72 -2.68 -22.65
N SER A 215 6.69 -1.83 -22.77
CA SER A 215 5.96 -1.62 -24.02
C SER A 215 6.83 -0.86 -25.04
N GLY A 216 6.40 -0.78 -26.30
CA GLY A 216 7.07 0.04 -27.32
C GLY A 216 7.10 1.55 -27.00
N THR A 217 6.17 2.04 -26.16
CA THR A 217 6.13 3.42 -25.67
C THR A 217 6.90 3.59 -24.35
N ALA A 218 7.40 2.49 -23.77
CA ALA A 218 8.28 2.27 -22.60
C ALA A 218 8.28 3.30 -21.46
N LEU A 219 8.58 4.57 -21.73
CA LEU A 219 8.68 5.67 -20.78
C LEU A 219 7.53 6.65 -21.00
N LEU A 220 6.54 6.63 -20.11
CA LEU A 220 5.38 7.52 -20.18
C LEU A 220 5.73 8.94 -19.75
N HIS A 221 6.40 9.07 -18.60
CA HIS A 221 6.76 10.36 -18.02
C HIS A 221 7.95 10.22 -17.08
N HIS A 222 8.75 11.26 -16.92
CA HIS A 222 9.88 11.25 -16.00
C HIS A 222 10.26 12.65 -15.54
N ARG A 223 10.98 12.71 -14.41
CA ARG A 223 11.60 13.92 -13.87
C ARG A 223 13.01 13.61 -13.37
N PRO A 224 13.99 14.50 -13.61
CA PRO A 224 15.35 14.31 -13.09
C PRO A 224 15.40 14.42 -11.56
N TYR A 225 16.51 13.97 -10.97
CA TYR A 225 16.93 14.33 -9.61
C TYR A 225 17.44 15.77 -9.58
N ALA A 226 17.54 16.34 -8.36
CA ALA A 226 18.11 17.67 -8.21
C ALA A 226 19.64 17.61 -8.33
N PRO A 227 20.30 18.48 -9.09
CA PRO A 227 21.75 18.46 -9.24
C PRO A 227 22.52 18.58 -7.91
N ALA A 228 21.94 19.27 -6.92
CA ALA A 228 22.51 19.40 -5.57
C ALA A 228 22.69 18.04 -4.88
N GLU A 229 21.79 17.08 -5.13
CA GLU A 229 21.80 15.73 -4.54
C GLU A 229 23.03 14.92 -4.96
N MET A 230 23.74 15.32 -6.02
CA MET A 230 25.01 14.71 -6.46
C MET A 230 26.25 15.36 -5.83
N THR A 231 26.07 16.27 -4.88
CA THR A 231 27.15 17.02 -4.24
C THR A 231 27.22 16.74 -2.74
N GLU A 232 28.23 17.30 -2.06
CA GLU A 232 28.35 17.25 -0.59
C GLU A 232 27.28 18.09 0.14
N ALA A 233 26.52 18.93 -0.58
CA ALA A 233 25.47 19.78 -0.05
C ALA A 233 24.11 19.48 -0.72
N PRO A 234 23.49 18.33 -0.43
CA PRO A 234 22.31 17.84 -1.15
C PRO A 234 21.05 18.71 -0.98
N ASP A 235 21.04 19.65 -0.03
CA ASP A 235 19.93 20.56 0.23
C ASP A 235 20.15 21.97 -0.35
N GLU A 236 21.30 22.25 -0.95
CA GLU A 236 21.69 23.60 -1.38
C GLU A 236 22.14 23.65 -2.85
N PRO A 237 21.36 24.26 -3.76
CA PRO A 237 20.03 24.83 -3.54
C PRO A 237 18.95 23.75 -3.31
N PRO A 238 17.80 24.11 -2.71
CA PRO A 238 16.71 23.16 -2.53
C PRO A 238 16.11 22.75 -3.89
N PRO A 239 15.53 21.53 -3.99
CA PRO A 239 14.98 21.01 -5.23
C PRO A 239 13.81 21.85 -5.76
N VAL A 240 13.73 21.99 -7.09
CA VAL A 240 12.58 22.59 -7.78
C VAL A 240 11.47 21.57 -8.05
N ALA A 241 10.32 22.02 -8.58
CA ALA A 241 9.08 21.24 -8.67
C ALA A 241 9.23 19.98 -9.51
N THR A 242 10.08 20.11 -10.52
CA THR A 242 10.31 19.13 -11.56
C THR A 242 11.53 18.28 -11.28
N GLU A 243 12.12 18.39 -10.09
CA GLU A 243 13.24 17.57 -9.64
C GLU A 243 12.69 16.52 -8.66
N LEU A 244 12.09 15.47 -9.22
CA LEU A 244 11.37 14.43 -8.46
C LEU A 244 11.95 13.02 -8.64
N ASP A 245 13.00 12.88 -9.46
CA ASP A 245 13.73 11.63 -9.69
C ASP A 245 12.85 10.40 -9.85
N PHE A 246 11.87 10.46 -10.75
CA PHE A 246 11.01 9.31 -11.04
C PHE A 246 10.93 9.05 -12.53
N ALA A 247 10.69 7.78 -12.87
CA ALA A 247 10.31 7.32 -14.18
C ALA A 247 9.01 6.50 -14.06
N LEU A 248 8.00 6.89 -14.82
CA LEU A 248 6.78 6.14 -15.02
C LEU A 248 6.93 5.28 -16.28
N LEU A 249 7.10 3.99 -16.07
CA LEU A 249 7.32 3.01 -17.12
C LEU A 249 6.01 2.31 -17.49
N GLN A 250 5.83 2.00 -18.77
CA GLN A 250 4.73 1.18 -19.26
C GLN A 250 5.22 -0.24 -19.55
N LEU A 251 4.58 -1.22 -18.92
CA LEU A 251 4.77 -2.64 -19.19
C LEU A 251 4.08 -3.05 -20.50
N ALA A 252 4.63 -4.06 -21.17
CA ALA A 252 4.00 -4.68 -22.35
C ALA A 252 2.71 -5.44 -21.99
N GLU A 253 2.57 -5.85 -20.74
CA GLU A 253 1.48 -6.69 -20.23
C GLU A 253 0.77 -6.03 -19.05
N THR A 254 -0.49 -6.39 -18.81
CA THR A 254 -1.32 -5.91 -17.68
C THR A 254 -1.00 -6.62 -16.36
N ALA A 255 0.28 -6.70 -15.98
CA ALA A 255 0.72 -7.42 -14.79
C ALA A 255 0.01 -6.93 -13.50
N GLY A 256 -0.36 -5.65 -13.44
CA GLY A 256 -1.08 -5.07 -12.31
C GLY A 256 -2.52 -5.55 -12.15
N THR A 257 -3.17 -6.11 -13.17
CA THR A 257 -4.55 -6.62 -13.05
C THR A 257 -4.64 -7.78 -12.06
N GLU A 258 -3.65 -8.67 -12.03
CA GLU A 258 -3.63 -9.83 -11.12
C GLU A 258 -2.86 -9.57 -9.82
N ARG A 259 -1.94 -8.61 -9.83
CA ARG A 259 -1.05 -8.27 -8.70
C ARG A 259 -1.60 -7.12 -7.84
N GLY A 260 -2.52 -6.35 -8.39
CA GLY A 260 -2.89 -5.03 -7.88
C GLY A 260 -1.77 -4.02 -8.07
N TRP A 261 -1.95 -2.83 -7.50
CA TRP A 261 -0.98 -1.74 -7.55
C TRP A 261 -1.09 -0.86 -6.30
N PHE A 262 -0.09 -0.01 -6.09
CA PHE A 262 -0.15 1.05 -5.08
C PHE A 262 -0.88 2.26 -5.65
N ALA A 263 -1.91 2.74 -4.94
CA ALA A 263 -2.46 4.06 -5.20
C ALA A 263 -1.45 5.12 -4.75
N LEU A 264 -1.09 6.05 -5.63
CA LEU A 264 -0.42 7.27 -5.19
C LEU A 264 -1.45 8.16 -4.49
N PRO A 265 -1.13 8.73 -3.32
CA PRO A 265 -2.06 9.56 -2.57
C PRO A 265 -2.31 10.89 -3.31
N GLU A 266 -3.55 11.39 -3.30
CA GLU A 266 -3.91 12.71 -3.88
C GLU A 266 -3.20 13.87 -3.17
N ARG A 267 -2.92 13.68 -1.89
CA ARG A 267 -2.19 14.63 -1.04
C ARG A 267 -1.32 13.85 -0.08
N ASP A 268 -0.11 14.32 0.14
CA ASP A 268 0.76 13.75 1.15
C ASP A 268 0.14 13.96 2.55
N GLY A 269 0.08 12.89 3.33
CA GLY A 269 -0.34 12.96 4.72
C GLY A 269 0.68 13.72 5.57
N ALA A 270 0.22 14.34 6.65
CA ALA A 270 1.13 14.90 7.65
C ALA A 270 1.90 13.77 8.34
N LEU A 271 3.13 13.50 7.90
CA LEU A 271 4.02 12.54 8.56
C LEU A 271 4.72 13.22 9.74
N SER A 272 4.52 12.68 10.93
CA SER A 272 5.17 13.17 12.14
C SER A 272 6.57 12.59 12.26
N GLN A 273 7.51 13.33 12.83
CA GLN A 273 8.80 12.78 13.23
C GLN A 273 8.60 11.54 14.11
N GLY A 274 9.42 10.50 13.90
CA GLY A 274 9.31 9.22 14.58
C GLY A 274 8.18 8.33 14.06
N SER A 275 7.47 8.72 12.99
CA SER A 275 6.51 7.82 12.35
C SER A 275 7.24 6.57 11.83
N PRO A 276 6.61 5.39 11.88
CA PRO A 276 7.18 4.16 11.39
C PRO A 276 7.24 4.17 9.85
N LEU A 277 8.20 3.43 9.30
CA LEU A 277 8.35 3.25 7.85
C LEU A 277 8.71 1.81 7.53
N ILE A 278 8.11 1.30 6.45
CA ILE A 278 8.45 0.03 5.82
C ILE A 278 9.03 0.31 4.44
N ILE A 279 10.14 -0.32 4.09
CA ILE A 279 10.71 -0.31 2.74
C ILE A 279 10.79 -1.73 2.22
N VAL A 280 10.21 -1.98 1.04
CA VAL A 280 10.27 -3.26 0.34
C VAL A 280 11.15 -3.10 -0.90
N GLN A 281 12.20 -3.92 -1.00
CA GLN A 281 13.37 -3.58 -1.81
C GLN A 281 14.10 -4.80 -2.35
N HIS A 282 14.88 -4.62 -3.43
CA HIS A 282 15.83 -5.59 -3.97
C HIS A 282 17.29 -5.18 -3.69
N PRO A 283 17.75 -5.26 -2.42
CA PRO A 283 19.10 -4.84 -2.05
C PRO A 283 20.15 -5.73 -2.72
N HIS A 284 21.19 -5.09 -3.25
CA HIS A 284 22.23 -5.61 -4.13
C HIS A 284 21.69 -6.32 -5.39
N GLY A 285 20.48 -5.96 -5.83
CA GLY A 285 19.77 -6.70 -6.87
C GLY A 285 19.37 -8.12 -6.44
N GLY A 286 19.40 -8.42 -5.14
CA GLY A 286 19.04 -9.71 -4.57
C GLY A 286 17.53 -9.96 -4.54
N PRO A 287 17.10 -11.11 -3.95
CA PRO A 287 15.68 -11.37 -3.72
C PRO A 287 15.07 -10.27 -2.87
N VAL A 288 13.76 -10.06 -3.01
CA VAL A 288 13.01 -9.05 -2.27
C VAL A 288 13.26 -9.19 -0.76
N LYS A 289 13.50 -8.06 -0.10
CA LYS A 289 13.64 -7.94 1.34
C LYS A 289 12.75 -6.80 1.83
N LEU A 290 12.46 -6.85 3.13
CA LEU A 290 11.69 -5.83 3.81
C LEU A 290 12.49 -5.30 4.99
N ALA A 291 12.55 -3.98 5.12
CA ALA A 291 13.06 -3.27 6.28
C ALA A 291 11.90 -2.57 6.98
N ILE A 292 11.81 -2.68 8.31
CA ILE A 292 10.83 -1.97 9.14
C ILE A 292 11.61 -1.20 10.19
N ASP A 293 11.29 0.08 10.32
CA ASP A 293 11.77 0.93 11.39
C ASP A 293 10.55 1.60 12.05
N THR A 294 10.37 1.35 13.35
CA THR A 294 9.22 1.89 14.10
C THR A 294 9.41 3.35 14.51
N GLU A 295 10.59 3.93 14.31
CA GLU A 295 10.89 5.33 14.63
C GLU A 295 11.66 5.99 13.47
N ALA A 296 11.18 5.76 12.26
CA ALA A 296 11.92 6.03 11.03
C ALA A 296 12.05 7.52 10.67
N ILE A 297 10.92 8.26 10.67
CA ILE A 297 10.88 9.58 10.06
C ILE A 297 11.72 10.58 10.85
N LEU A 298 12.68 11.20 10.16
CA LEU A 298 13.60 12.20 10.71
C LEU A 298 13.10 13.62 10.45
N PRO A 299 13.62 14.62 11.18
CA PRO A 299 13.42 16.03 10.83
C PRO A 299 13.85 16.29 9.37
N THR A 300 12.94 16.87 8.59
CA THR A 300 13.21 17.25 7.20
C THR A 300 13.75 18.68 7.15
N PRO A 301 14.84 18.97 6.40
CA PRO A 301 15.30 20.34 6.23
C PRO A 301 14.28 21.19 5.45
N ALA A 302 14.17 22.45 5.87
CA ALA A 302 13.36 23.48 5.21
C ALA A 302 14.05 23.96 3.91
N PRO A 303 13.32 24.50 2.91
CA PRO A 303 12.10 25.29 3.05
C PRO A 303 10.77 24.54 2.86
N PRO A 304 9.67 25.09 3.38
CA PRO A 304 8.34 24.47 3.52
C PRO A 304 7.57 24.18 2.22
N GLY A 305 8.22 24.21 1.05
CA GLY A 305 7.54 24.15 -0.25
C GLY A 305 7.55 22.79 -0.95
N ARG A 306 8.60 21.97 -0.77
CA ARG A 306 8.85 20.72 -1.54
C ARG A 306 9.69 19.71 -0.74
N PRO A 307 9.18 19.23 0.41
CA PRO A 307 9.99 18.45 1.33
C PRO A 307 10.34 17.10 0.73
N ARG A 308 11.62 16.77 0.73
CA ARG A 308 12.07 15.38 0.67
C ARG A 308 11.81 14.72 2.02
N LEU A 309 11.31 13.50 2.05
CA LEU A 309 11.10 12.78 3.31
C LEU A 309 12.42 12.15 3.76
N ARG A 310 12.95 12.54 4.93
CA ARG A 310 14.12 11.88 5.54
C ARG A 310 13.73 10.80 6.53
N TYR A 311 14.47 9.70 6.54
CA TYR A 311 14.25 8.58 7.45
C TYR A 311 15.53 7.80 7.74
N ALA A 312 15.55 7.02 8.83
CA ALA A 312 16.68 6.18 9.20
C ALA A 312 16.58 4.72 8.70
N THR A 313 15.47 4.34 8.06
CA THR A 313 15.24 2.96 7.59
C THR A 313 16.31 2.51 6.60
N ASN A 314 16.90 1.34 6.85
CA ASN A 314 18.00 0.80 6.06
C ASN A 314 17.64 0.55 4.59
N THR A 315 18.56 0.94 3.72
CA THR A 315 18.59 0.60 2.29
C THR A 315 20.02 0.24 1.90
N ASP A 316 20.17 -0.54 0.85
CA ASP A 316 21.47 -0.89 0.27
C ASP A 316 21.47 -0.52 -1.23
N ALA A 317 22.62 -0.62 -1.89
CA ALA A 317 22.69 -0.47 -3.35
C ALA A 317 21.61 -1.34 -4.05
N GLY A 318 20.88 -0.81 -5.02
CA GLY A 318 19.77 -1.52 -5.68
C GLY A 318 18.38 -1.29 -5.06
N SER A 319 18.32 -0.65 -3.89
CA SER A 319 17.06 -0.21 -3.27
C SER A 319 16.44 1.04 -3.92
N SER A 320 17.19 1.78 -4.74
CA SER A 320 16.67 2.93 -5.48
C SER A 320 15.38 2.56 -6.23
N GLY A 321 14.33 3.33 -6.01
CA GLY A 321 13.01 3.15 -6.60
C GLY A 321 12.05 2.30 -5.76
N SER A 322 12.46 1.89 -4.56
CA SER A 322 11.60 1.17 -3.62
C SER A 322 10.45 2.02 -3.09
N PRO A 323 9.26 1.41 -2.87
CA PRO A 323 8.18 2.08 -2.17
C PRO A 323 8.51 2.23 -0.68
N CYS A 324 8.29 3.43 -0.16
CA CYS A 324 8.29 3.74 1.26
C CYS A 324 6.83 3.71 1.76
N LEU A 325 6.51 2.81 2.69
CA LEU A 325 5.15 2.52 3.13
C LEU A 325 4.97 2.80 4.63
N ASN A 326 3.75 3.11 5.06
CA ASN A 326 3.41 3.04 6.49
C ASN A 326 3.17 1.58 6.95
N LEU A 327 2.84 1.38 8.23
CA LEU A 327 2.57 0.05 8.79
C LEU A 327 1.31 -0.62 8.22
N GLU A 328 0.43 0.17 7.59
CA GLU A 328 -0.78 -0.26 6.90
C GLU A 328 -0.57 -0.49 5.38
N TRP A 329 0.68 -0.56 4.91
CA TRP A 329 1.04 -0.81 3.50
C TRP A 329 0.61 0.29 2.51
N GLN A 330 0.37 1.51 3.00
CA GLN A 330 0.03 2.67 2.16
C GLN A 330 1.30 3.38 1.69
N LEU A 331 1.34 3.76 0.41
CA LEU A 331 2.48 4.43 -0.20
C LEU A 331 2.63 5.87 0.30
N LEU A 332 3.81 6.17 0.84
CA LEU A 332 4.18 7.49 1.34
C LEU A 332 5.16 8.20 0.41
N ALA A 333 6.18 7.49 -0.06
CA ALA A 333 7.26 8.07 -0.85
C ALA A 333 7.95 7.03 -1.77
N LEU A 334 8.74 7.52 -2.71
CA LEU A 334 9.67 6.77 -3.53
C LEU A 334 11.08 6.94 -2.96
N HIS A 335 11.74 5.86 -2.51
CA HIS A 335 13.13 5.93 -2.06
C HIS A 335 14.04 6.26 -3.24
N HIS A 336 14.97 7.20 -3.09
CA HIS A 336 15.84 7.63 -4.19
C HIS A 336 17.26 8.04 -3.81
N PHE A 337 17.50 8.35 -2.53
CA PHE A 337 18.77 8.95 -2.12
C PHE A 337 19.16 8.54 -0.69
N GLY A 338 20.46 8.50 -0.43
CA GLY A 338 21.06 8.27 0.89
C GLY A 338 22.12 9.32 1.19
N ASP A 339 22.38 9.58 2.48
CA ASP A 339 23.34 10.59 2.95
C ASP A 339 24.71 10.46 2.23
N PRO A 340 25.18 11.51 1.53
CA PRO A 340 26.41 11.46 0.73
C PRO A 340 27.67 11.67 1.59
N ALA A 341 27.53 11.91 2.89
CA ALA A 341 28.66 12.18 3.78
C ALA A 341 29.67 11.02 3.82
N TRP A 342 30.97 11.37 3.74
CA TRP A 342 32.06 10.42 3.96
C TRP A 342 32.08 9.97 5.43
N GLY A 343 31.44 8.84 5.73
CA GLY A 343 31.33 8.28 7.08
C GLY A 343 30.11 7.37 7.25
N GLU A 344 29.59 7.30 8.47
CA GLU A 344 28.31 6.62 8.72
C GLU A 344 27.15 7.46 8.16
N PRO A 345 26.32 6.91 7.25
CA PRO A 345 25.19 7.64 6.70
C PRO A 345 24.16 7.92 7.80
N LYS A 346 23.64 9.15 7.87
CA LYS A 346 22.71 9.58 8.92
C LYS A 346 21.25 9.50 8.52
N PHE A 347 20.98 9.48 7.23
CA PHE A 347 19.62 9.43 6.71
C PHE A 347 19.57 8.77 5.33
N ASN A 348 18.42 8.19 5.04
CA ASN A 348 17.91 7.95 3.72
C ASN A 348 16.81 8.96 3.40
N GLN A 349 16.48 9.05 2.11
CA GLN A 349 15.59 10.06 1.59
C GLN A 349 14.64 9.49 0.53
N GLY A 350 13.39 9.94 0.57
CA GLY A 350 12.37 9.63 -0.42
C GLY A 350 11.65 10.87 -0.95
N VAL A 351 11.15 10.79 -2.18
CA VAL A 351 10.28 11.80 -2.78
C VAL A 351 8.82 11.46 -2.43
N PRO A 352 8.06 12.38 -1.80
CA PRO A 352 6.66 12.12 -1.46
C PRO A 352 5.83 11.71 -2.68
N ALA A 353 5.01 10.67 -2.51
CA ALA A 353 4.27 10.06 -3.62
C ALA A 353 3.16 10.98 -4.16
N GLY A 354 2.61 11.87 -3.32
CA GLY A 354 1.62 12.86 -3.75
C GLY A 354 2.19 13.91 -4.71
N LEU A 355 3.45 14.32 -4.52
CA LEU A 355 4.15 15.21 -5.46
C LEU A 355 4.33 14.55 -6.83
N ILE A 356 4.69 13.26 -6.84
CA ILE A 356 4.85 12.47 -8.07
C ILE A 356 3.49 12.35 -8.78
N ARG A 357 2.42 12.04 -8.05
CA ARG A 357 1.07 11.98 -8.61
C ARG A 357 0.65 13.30 -9.25
N ALA A 358 0.83 14.40 -8.53
CA ALA A 358 0.45 15.72 -9.04
C ALA A 358 1.17 16.06 -10.35
N ASP A 359 2.47 15.72 -10.47
CA ASP A 359 3.23 15.94 -11.71
C ASP A 359 2.78 15.01 -12.85
N ILE A 360 2.52 13.72 -12.57
CA ILE A 360 1.99 12.75 -13.55
C ILE A 360 0.62 13.19 -14.09
N GLU A 361 -0.28 13.62 -13.20
CA GLU A 361 -1.62 14.10 -13.58
C GLU A 361 -1.54 15.40 -14.40
N ALA A 362 -0.69 16.35 -13.98
CA ALA A 362 -0.47 17.59 -14.71
C ALA A 362 0.14 17.37 -16.11
N ALA A 363 0.94 16.31 -16.27
CA ALA A 363 1.49 15.89 -17.56
C ALA A 363 0.49 15.10 -18.44
N GLY A 364 -0.73 14.82 -17.96
CA GLY A 364 -1.78 14.16 -18.72
C GLY A 364 -1.77 12.62 -18.63
N PHE A 365 -0.98 12.05 -17.73
CA PHE A 365 -0.82 10.59 -17.59
C PHE A 365 -1.62 9.98 -16.44
N GLY A 366 -2.59 10.72 -15.86
CA GLY A 366 -3.41 10.24 -14.74
C GLY A 366 -4.15 8.92 -15.00
N ALA A 367 -4.49 8.61 -16.26
CA ALA A 367 -5.11 7.34 -16.62
C ALA A 367 -4.20 6.10 -16.40
N ALA A 368 -2.88 6.30 -16.34
CA ALA A 368 -1.93 5.23 -16.07
C ALA A 368 -1.81 4.90 -14.57
N ILE A 369 -2.26 5.80 -13.69
CA ILE A 369 -2.18 5.66 -12.23
C ILE A 369 -3.56 5.71 -11.55
N PRO A 370 -4.45 4.74 -11.85
CA PRO A 370 -5.79 4.72 -11.27
C PRO A 370 -5.74 4.57 -9.74
N ALA A 371 -6.82 5.01 -9.08
CA ALA A 371 -7.05 4.64 -7.69
C ALA A 371 -7.01 3.10 -7.54
N ALA A 372 -6.44 2.62 -6.43
CA ALA A 372 -6.34 1.19 -6.13
C ALA A 372 -7.67 0.59 -5.65
#